data_AF-A0A139SL15-F1
#
_entry.id   AF-A0A139SL15-F1
#
_cell.length_a   1.000
_cell.length_b   1.000
_cell.length_c   1.000
_cell.angle_alpha   90.00
_cell.angle_beta   90.00
_cell.angle_gamma   90.00
#
_symmetry.space_group_name_H-M   'P 1'
#
loop_
_entity.id
_entity.type
_entity.pdbx_description
1 polymer ?
#
loop_
_entity_poly.entity_id
_entity_poly.type
_entity_poly.pdbx_seq_one_letter_code
_entity_poly.pdbx_strand_id
1 'polypeptide(L)'
;MKTIEQIRLKNLLEIRSKFRFIRDLAKAVKKSDQQVSQWLGKSSCARSIGSTSAREVEEIMGLPQGWLDNDHEPRERLSEALVSHVMAEMLPETPQTAPATFAEKLRDAVFNPSGHYVAPPELDAYRQSSEEVRAVIMAASRAAAAAEAVVSRKPS
;
A
#
# COMPACT_ATOMS: atom_id res chain seq x y z
N MET A 1 -4.02 -28.38 -0.43
CA MET A 1 -5.32 -27.94 -0.98
C MET A 1 -6.14 -27.35 0.15
N LYS A 2 -6.71 -26.16 -0.03
CA LYS A 2 -7.68 -25.62 0.93
C LYS A 2 -9.05 -26.23 0.65
N THR A 3 -9.84 -26.44 1.69
CA THR A 3 -11.25 -26.80 1.52
C THR A 3 -12.05 -25.56 1.14
N ILE A 4 -13.23 -25.77 0.55
CA ILE A 4 -14.15 -24.67 0.19
C ILE A 4 -14.54 -23.85 1.42
N GLU A 5 -14.72 -24.48 2.58
CA GLU A 5 -15.02 -23.80 3.83
C GLU A 5 -13.87 -22.89 4.27
N GLN A 6 -12.61 -23.32 4.07
CA GLN A 6 -11.43 -22.52 4.39
C GLN A 6 -11.30 -21.32 3.44
N ILE A 7 -11.55 -21.51 2.14
CA ILE A 7 -11.55 -20.43 1.15
C ILE A 7 -12.61 -19.39 1.51
N ARG A 8 -13.85 -19.83 1.76
CA ARG A 8 -14.95 -18.94 2.15
C ARG A 8 -14.68 -18.18 3.45
N LEU A 9 -14.15 -18.84 4.47
CA LEU A 9 -13.79 -18.19 5.73
C LEU A 9 -12.75 -17.09 5.50
N LYS A 10 -11.71 -17.39 4.72
CA LYS A 10 -10.66 -16.43 4.40
C LYS A 10 -11.20 -15.23 3.62
N ASN A 11 -11.97 -15.47 2.58
CA ASN A 11 -12.58 -14.42 1.77
C ASN A 11 -13.55 -13.56 2.61
N LEU A 12 -14.30 -14.18 3.52
CA LEU A 12 -15.16 -13.47 4.46
C LEU A 12 -14.37 -12.62 5.46
N LEU A 13 -13.19 -13.08 5.90
CA LEU A 13 -12.28 -12.29 6.73
C LEU A 13 -11.70 -11.09 5.97
N GLU A 14 -11.44 -11.24 4.66
CA GLU A 14 -11.03 -10.15 3.80
C GLU A 14 -12.14 -9.11 3.66
N ILE A 15 -13.39 -9.53 3.41
CA ILE A 15 -14.55 -8.62 3.42
C ILE A 15 -14.66 -7.93 4.78
N ARG A 16 -14.54 -8.69 5.88
CA ARG A 16 -14.58 -8.17 7.25
C ARG A 16 -13.51 -7.12 7.51
N SER A 17 -12.33 -7.21 6.88
CA SER A 17 -11.25 -6.24 7.06
C SER A 17 -11.65 -4.82 6.59
N LYS A 18 -12.61 -4.72 5.66
CA LYS A 18 -13.16 -3.44 5.17
C LYS A 18 -14.07 -2.74 6.18
N PHE A 19 -14.45 -3.43 7.26
CA PHE A 19 -15.36 -2.93 8.29
C PHE A 19 -14.66 -2.79 9.64
N ARG A 20 -14.97 -1.72 10.37
CA ARG A 20 -14.41 -1.47 11.71
C ARG A 20 -14.93 -2.48 12.74
N PHE A 21 -16.24 -2.77 12.72
CA PHE A 21 -16.88 -3.68 13.67
C PHE A 21 -17.67 -4.80 12.97
N ILE A 22 -17.85 -5.93 13.66
CA ILE A 22 -18.61 -7.09 13.16
C ILE A 22 -20.08 -6.73 12.89
N ARG A 23 -20.67 -5.91 13.76
CA ARG A 23 -22.02 -5.35 13.59
C ARG A 23 -22.21 -4.58 12.29
N ASP A 24 -21.16 -3.92 11.78
CA ASP A 24 -21.25 -3.16 10.54
C ASP A 24 -21.28 -4.11 9.34
N LEU A 25 -20.45 -5.17 9.37
CA LEU A 25 -20.52 -6.26 8.41
C LEU A 25 -21.89 -6.94 8.45
N ALA A 26 -22.40 -7.29 9.62
CA ALA A 26 -23.69 -7.95 9.79
C ALA A 26 -24.85 -7.14 9.21
N LYS A 27 -24.84 -5.82 9.43
CA LYS A 27 -25.78 -4.88 8.78
C LYS A 27 -25.62 -4.87 7.27
N ALA A 28 -24.39 -4.82 6.76
CA ALA A 28 -24.11 -4.81 5.33
C ALA A 28 -24.63 -6.09 4.65
N VAL A 29 -24.42 -7.26 5.25
CA VAL A 29 -24.90 -8.55 4.70
C VAL A 29 -26.34 -8.89 5.11
N LYS A 30 -27.05 -8.00 5.82
CA LYS A 30 -28.42 -8.22 6.33
C LYS A 30 -28.58 -9.52 7.13
N LYS A 31 -27.57 -9.89 7.94
CA LYS A 31 -27.60 -11.06 8.83
C LYS A 31 -27.45 -10.63 10.29
N SER A 32 -27.72 -11.55 11.22
CA SER A 32 -27.52 -11.27 12.64
C SER A 32 -26.04 -11.28 13.02
N ASP A 33 -25.65 -10.43 13.97
CA ASP A 33 -24.29 -10.36 14.51
C ASP A 33 -23.78 -11.73 14.98
N GLN A 34 -24.68 -12.53 15.57
CA GLN A 34 -24.37 -13.89 16.03
C GLN A 34 -24.06 -14.82 14.85
N GLN A 35 -24.85 -14.77 13.78
CA GLN A 35 -24.62 -15.60 12.59
C GLN A 35 -23.29 -15.26 11.92
N VAL A 36 -22.97 -13.97 11.78
CA VAL A 36 -21.67 -13.53 11.25
C VAL A 36 -20.53 -13.94 12.19
N SER A 37 -20.71 -13.85 13.50
CA SER A 37 -19.70 -14.28 14.48
C SER A 37 -19.43 -15.79 14.44
N GLN A 38 -20.46 -16.60 14.18
CA GLN A 38 -20.33 -18.04 13.96
C GLN A 38 -19.53 -18.34 12.69
N TRP A 39 -19.79 -17.61 11.60
CA TRP A 39 -19.05 -17.77 10.34
C TRP A 39 -17.58 -17.36 10.44
N LEU A 40 -17.28 -16.32 11.22
CA LEU A 40 -15.90 -15.85 11.42
C LEU A 40 -15.10 -16.70 12.42
N GLY A 41 -15.68 -17.75 13.00
CA GLY A 41 -15.01 -18.64 13.94
C GLY A 41 -14.69 -18.02 15.31
N LYS A 42 -15.30 -16.87 15.66
CA LYS A 42 -15.04 -16.16 16.93
C LYS A 42 -15.91 -16.61 18.09
N SER A 43 -16.96 -17.41 17.81
CA SER A 43 -17.85 -17.94 18.83
C SER A 43 -17.53 -19.40 19.17
N SER A 44 -17.87 -19.83 20.38
CA SER A 44 -17.85 -21.25 20.78
C SER A 44 -18.71 -22.17 19.90
N CYS A 45 -19.67 -21.61 19.15
CA CYS A 45 -20.52 -22.31 18.19
C CYS A 45 -20.14 -21.98 16.74
N ALA A 46 -18.85 -21.96 16.42
CA ALA A 46 -18.36 -21.68 15.08
C ALA A 46 -18.98 -22.63 14.04
N ARG A 47 -19.44 -22.09 12.90
CA ARG A 47 -20.05 -22.84 11.80
C ARG A 47 -19.50 -22.35 10.48
N SER A 48 -19.24 -23.28 9.56
CA SER A 48 -18.91 -22.92 8.19
C SER A 48 -20.09 -22.25 7.50
N ILE A 49 -19.79 -21.36 6.54
CA ILE A 49 -20.82 -20.75 5.70
C ILE A 49 -21.22 -21.75 4.59
N GLY A 50 -22.51 -22.08 4.59
CA GLY A 50 -23.11 -22.94 3.56
C GLY A 50 -23.18 -22.25 2.20
N SER A 51 -23.42 -23.02 1.14
CA SER A 51 -23.53 -22.52 -0.23
C SER A 51 -24.64 -21.47 -0.39
N THR A 52 -25.82 -21.70 0.17
CA THR A 52 -26.94 -20.75 0.13
C THR A 52 -26.57 -19.41 0.74
N SER A 53 -26.03 -19.42 1.97
CA SER A 53 -25.60 -18.21 2.67
C SER A 53 -24.46 -17.49 1.95
N ALA A 54 -23.54 -18.21 1.33
CA ALA A 54 -22.47 -17.61 0.55
C ALA A 54 -23.03 -16.85 -0.67
N ARG A 55 -23.98 -17.44 -1.39
CA ARG A 55 -24.66 -16.81 -2.53
C ARG A 55 -25.45 -15.57 -2.12
N GLU A 56 -26.17 -15.63 -1.00
CA GLU A 56 -26.89 -14.46 -0.46
C GLU A 56 -25.92 -13.32 -0.09
N VAL A 57 -24.77 -13.63 0.51
CA VAL A 57 -23.75 -12.63 0.82
C VAL A 57 -23.18 -12.01 -0.46
N GLU A 58 -22.90 -12.81 -1.48
CA GLU A 58 -22.44 -12.34 -2.80
C GLU A 58 -23.46 -11.38 -3.42
N GLU A 59 -24.73 -11.77 -3.45
CA GLU A 59 -25.83 -10.96 -4.00
C GLU A 59 -25.99 -9.62 -3.27
N ILE A 60 -26.03 -9.64 -1.94
CA ILE A 60 -26.22 -8.43 -1.13
C ILE A 60 -25.03 -7.47 -1.25
N MET A 61 -23.82 -8.02 -1.37
CA MET A 61 -22.59 -7.24 -1.50
C MET A 61 -22.29 -6.81 -2.95
N GLY A 62 -23.11 -7.22 -3.92
CA GLY A 62 -22.90 -6.94 -5.33
C GLY A 62 -21.65 -7.63 -5.91
N LEU A 63 -21.26 -8.77 -5.34
CA LEU A 63 -20.12 -9.56 -5.77
C LEU A 63 -20.54 -10.57 -6.86
N PRO A 64 -19.62 -10.96 -7.77
CA PRO A 64 -19.89 -12.02 -8.72
C PRO A 64 -20.26 -13.33 -8.01
N GLN A 65 -21.17 -14.10 -8.62
CA GLN A 65 -21.51 -15.43 -8.14
C GLN A 65 -20.25 -16.31 -8.10
N GLY A 66 -20.00 -16.98 -6.98
CA GLY A 66 -18.80 -17.81 -6.80
C GLY A 66 -17.59 -17.04 -6.29
N TRP A 67 -17.70 -15.73 -6.04
CA TRP A 67 -16.60 -14.96 -5.47
C TRP A 67 -16.12 -15.52 -4.13
N LEU A 68 -17.00 -15.92 -3.22
CA LEU A 68 -16.60 -16.50 -1.94
C LEU A 68 -15.98 -17.90 -2.06
N ASP A 69 -16.24 -18.60 -3.18
CA ASP A 69 -15.70 -19.94 -3.44
C ASP A 69 -14.34 -19.92 -4.14
N ASN A 70 -13.98 -18.79 -4.74
CA ASN A 70 -12.70 -18.62 -5.43
C ASN A 70 -11.61 -18.23 -4.43
N ASP A 71 -10.46 -18.89 -4.51
CA ASP A 71 -9.31 -18.54 -3.68
C ASP A 71 -8.67 -17.26 -4.23
N HIS A 72 -8.94 -16.13 -3.57
CA HIS A 72 -8.35 -14.83 -3.90
C HIS A 72 -6.99 -14.64 -3.24
N GLU A 73 -6.35 -15.72 -2.76
CA GLU A 73 -4.97 -15.58 -2.36
C GLU A 73 -4.16 -15.03 -3.51
N PRO A 74 -3.50 -13.89 -3.30
CA PRO A 74 -2.52 -13.44 -4.24
C PRO A 74 -1.47 -14.54 -4.31
N ARG A 75 -1.36 -15.19 -5.48
CA ARG A 75 -0.19 -15.99 -5.86
C ARG A 75 1.06 -15.08 -6.01
N GLU A 76 1.04 -13.87 -5.44
CA GLU A 76 1.96 -12.72 -5.52
C GLU A 76 3.24 -12.94 -4.71
N ARG A 77 3.87 -14.09 -4.90
CA ARG A 77 5.34 -14.08 -5.05
C ARG A 77 5.78 -14.36 -6.47
N LEU A 78 4.89 -14.94 -7.28
CA LEU A 78 5.20 -15.24 -8.68
C LEU A 78 4.95 -14.03 -9.57
N SER A 79 3.94 -13.19 -9.33
CA SER A 79 3.68 -12.01 -10.17
C SER A 79 4.74 -10.92 -9.99
N GLU A 80 5.26 -10.68 -8.79
CA GLU A 80 6.28 -9.65 -8.58
C GLU A 80 7.62 -10.06 -9.20
N ALA A 81 7.98 -11.34 -9.08
CA ALA A 81 9.14 -11.92 -9.75
C ALA A 81 8.96 -12.00 -11.28
N LEU A 82 7.78 -12.36 -11.77
CA LEU A 82 7.50 -12.46 -13.21
C LEU A 82 7.36 -11.08 -13.86
N VAL A 83 6.76 -10.11 -13.18
CA VAL A 83 6.70 -8.70 -13.63
C VAL A 83 8.10 -8.10 -13.59
N SER A 84 8.91 -8.36 -12.55
CA SER A 84 10.31 -7.95 -12.52
C SER A 84 11.13 -8.58 -13.64
N HIS A 85 10.93 -9.88 -13.91
CA HIS A 85 11.63 -10.61 -14.97
C HIS A 85 11.23 -10.13 -16.38
N VAL A 86 9.93 -9.99 -16.65
CA VAL A 86 9.39 -9.50 -17.93
C VAL A 86 9.75 -8.02 -18.16
N MET A 87 9.80 -7.19 -17.10
CA MET A 87 10.24 -5.80 -17.21
C MET A 87 11.77 -5.69 -17.37
N ALA A 88 12.55 -6.63 -16.84
CA ALA A 88 13.99 -6.70 -17.06
C ALA A 88 14.35 -7.15 -18.48
N GLU A 89 13.54 -8.03 -19.09
CA GLU A 89 13.78 -8.55 -20.45
C GLU A 89 13.28 -7.62 -21.57
N MET A 90 12.30 -6.74 -21.30
CA MET A 90 11.74 -5.79 -22.28
C MET A 90 12.41 -4.41 -22.33
N LEU A 91 13.46 -4.16 -21.55
CA LEU A 91 14.25 -2.93 -21.62
C LEU A 91 15.64 -3.24 -22.19
N PRO A 92 16.14 -2.47 -23.18
CA PRO A 92 17.48 -2.70 -23.69
C PRO A 92 18.48 -2.51 -22.54
N GLU A 93 19.35 -3.50 -22.38
CA GLU A 93 20.53 -3.55 -21.52
C GLU A 93 21.01 -2.17 -21.05
N THR A 94 21.04 -1.97 -19.74
CA THR A 94 21.65 -0.78 -19.15
C THR A 94 23.11 -0.67 -19.61
N PRO A 95 23.56 0.45 -20.20
CA PRO A 95 24.99 0.70 -20.28
C PRO A 95 25.49 1.02 -18.88
N GLN A 96 26.34 0.15 -18.37
CA GLN A 96 27.01 0.19 -17.07
C GLN A 96 28.02 1.35 -16.91
N THR A 97 27.76 2.56 -17.42
CA THR A 97 28.66 3.71 -17.26
C THR A 97 27.89 5.00 -17.06
N ALA A 98 27.89 5.51 -15.82
CA ALA A 98 27.58 6.91 -15.58
C ALA A 98 28.77 7.78 -16.01
N PRO A 99 28.62 8.74 -16.94
CA PRO A 99 29.54 9.86 -17.04
C PRO A 99 29.03 10.99 -16.13
N ALA A 100 29.95 11.58 -15.35
CA ALA A 100 29.76 12.62 -14.31
C ALA A 100 28.85 13.83 -14.65
N THR A 101 28.39 13.96 -15.88
CA THR A 101 27.64 15.10 -16.43
C THR A 101 26.25 15.39 -15.84
N PHE A 102 25.50 14.41 -15.31
CA PHE A 102 24.13 14.68 -14.83
C PHE A 102 24.11 15.37 -13.45
N ALA A 103 24.97 14.93 -12.53
CA ALA A 103 25.10 15.54 -11.21
C ALA A 103 25.72 16.94 -11.28
N GLU A 104 26.66 17.17 -12.21
CA GLU A 104 27.24 18.49 -12.48
C GLU A 104 26.20 19.46 -13.08
N LYS A 105 25.42 19.00 -14.08
CA LYS A 105 24.34 19.81 -14.66
C LYS A 105 23.24 20.15 -13.65
N LEU A 106 22.89 19.24 -12.74
CA LEU A 106 21.94 19.52 -11.67
C LEU A 106 22.50 20.50 -10.64
N ARG A 107 23.79 20.42 -10.31
CA ARG A 107 24.43 21.39 -9.41
C ARG A 107 24.40 22.81 -10.00
N ASP A 108 24.77 22.96 -11.27
CA ASP A 108 24.80 24.27 -11.95
C ASP A 108 23.40 24.85 -12.22
N ALA A 109 22.38 24.00 -12.37
CA ALA A 109 21.00 24.43 -12.57
C ALA A 109 20.30 24.85 -11.28
N VAL A 110 20.76 24.35 -10.12
CA VAL A 110 20.07 24.49 -8.83
C VAL A 110 20.82 25.44 -7.89
N PHE A 111 22.12 25.63 -8.06
CA PHE A 111 22.95 26.49 -7.22
C PHE A 111 23.65 27.56 -8.06
N ASN A 112 23.67 28.79 -7.55
CA ASN A 112 24.46 29.86 -8.16
C ASN A 112 25.97 29.65 -7.89
N PRO A 113 26.87 30.39 -8.57
CA PRO A 113 28.32 30.28 -8.36
C PRO A 113 28.81 30.60 -6.94
N SER A 114 27.96 31.20 -6.11
CA SER A 114 28.23 31.51 -4.69
C SER A 114 27.74 30.41 -3.73
N GLY A 115 27.20 29.30 -4.25
CA GLY A 115 26.74 28.14 -3.48
C GLY A 115 25.32 28.28 -2.90
N HIS A 116 24.56 29.31 -3.29
CA HIS A 116 23.19 29.50 -2.83
C HIS A 116 22.19 28.81 -3.77
N TYR A 117 21.24 28.09 -3.17
CA TYR A 117 20.13 27.45 -3.88
C TYR A 117 19.22 28.50 -4.53
N VAL A 118 18.95 28.34 -5.82
CA VAL A 118 17.98 29.16 -6.57
C VAL A 118 16.82 28.26 -6.97
N ALA A 119 15.63 28.52 -6.42
CA ALA A 119 14.44 27.73 -6.72
C ALA A 119 14.03 27.94 -8.19
N PRO A 120 13.77 26.88 -8.98
CA PRO A 120 13.27 27.03 -10.33
C PRO A 120 11.87 27.69 -10.33
N PRO A 121 11.53 28.51 -11.35
CA PRO A 121 10.34 29.36 -11.37
C PRO A 121 9.01 28.59 -11.28
N GLU A 122 9.00 27.29 -11.58
CA GLU A 122 7.82 26.42 -11.45
C GLU A 122 7.40 26.15 -9.99
N LEU A 123 8.25 26.46 -9.01
CA LEU A 123 7.93 26.33 -7.58
C LEU A 123 7.10 27.51 -7.01
N ASP A 124 6.97 28.64 -7.71
CA ASP A 124 6.11 29.74 -7.26
C ASP A 124 4.61 29.39 -7.37
N ALA A 125 4.24 28.46 -8.25
CA ALA A 125 2.87 27.95 -8.37
C ALA A 125 2.46 27.08 -7.16
N TYR A 126 3.43 26.49 -6.44
CA TYR A 126 3.19 25.69 -5.23
C TYR A 126 3.27 26.51 -3.93
N ARG A 127 3.64 27.79 -4.03
CA ARG A 127 3.92 28.66 -2.87
C ARG A 127 2.66 29.25 -2.22
N GLN A 128 1.52 29.25 -2.92
CA GLN A 128 0.27 29.85 -2.43
C GLN A 128 -0.62 28.89 -1.62
N SER A 129 -0.36 27.60 -1.64
CA SER A 129 -1.06 26.65 -0.77
C SER A 129 -0.07 25.66 -0.19
N SER A 130 0.39 25.93 1.03
CA SER A 130 0.54 24.90 2.06
C SER A 130 1.47 25.39 3.19
N GLU A 131 0.87 25.78 4.32
CA GLU A 131 1.57 25.78 5.62
C GLU A 131 2.14 24.39 5.95
N GLU A 132 1.51 23.33 5.45
CA GLU A 132 1.88 21.93 5.71
C GLU A 132 3.18 21.55 4.98
N VAL A 133 3.40 22.00 3.75
CA VAL A 133 4.64 21.76 2.99
C VAL A 133 5.79 22.53 3.63
N ARG A 134 5.54 23.74 4.15
CA ARG A 134 6.52 24.48 4.97
C ARG A 134 6.88 23.72 6.25
N ALA A 135 5.91 23.14 6.93
CA ALA A 135 6.15 22.34 8.13
C ALA A 135 6.98 21.08 7.81
N VAL A 136 6.69 20.40 6.70
CA VAL A 136 7.41 19.20 6.24
C VAL A 136 8.85 19.54 5.85
N ILE A 137 9.08 20.61 5.09
CA ILE A 137 10.42 21.05 4.69
C ILE A 137 11.25 21.48 5.91
N MET A 138 10.64 22.21 6.85
CA MET A 138 11.32 22.63 8.09
C MET A 138 11.64 21.44 9.01
N ALA A 139 10.76 20.44 9.07
CA ALA A 139 11.01 19.20 9.81
C ALA A 139 12.14 18.38 9.17
N ALA A 140 12.15 18.24 7.85
CA ALA A 140 13.20 17.54 7.10
C ALA A 140 14.57 18.23 7.26
N SER A 141 14.59 19.56 7.21
CA SER A 141 15.83 20.35 7.38
C SER A 141 16.43 20.22 8.79
N ARG A 142 15.58 20.16 9.83
CA ARG A 142 16.04 19.89 11.22
C ARG A 142 16.57 18.47 11.39
N ALA A 143 15.94 17.49 10.75
CA ALA A 143 16.39 16.10 10.79
C ALA A 143 17.75 15.93 10.09
N ALA A 144 17.96 16.60 8.95
CA ALA A 144 19.23 16.59 8.24
C ALA A 144 20.37 17.23 9.06
N ALA A 145 20.13 18.40 9.66
CA ALA A 145 21.11 19.06 10.53
C ALA A 145 21.44 18.23 11.79
N ALA A 146 20.46 17.53 12.36
CA ALA A 146 20.68 16.63 13.49
C ALA A 146 21.52 15.40 13.08
N ALA A 147 21.31 14.85 11.88
CA ALA A 147 22.10 13.74 11.37
C ALA A 147 23.57 14.13 11.11
N GLU A 148 23.82 15.31 10.54
CA GLU A 148 25.19 15.83 10.35
C GLU A 148 25.92 16.09 11.67
N ALA A 149 25.22 16.61 12.68
CA ALA A 149 25.79 16.83 14.01
C ALA A 149 26.17 15.52 14.74
N VAL A 150 25.46 14.43 14.46
CA VAL A 150 25.77 13.09 15.00
C VAL A 150 26.96 12.46 14.27
N VAL A 151 27.07 12.65 12.95
CA VAL A 151 28.21 12.15 12.15
C VAL A 151 29.51 12.87 12.53
N SER A 152 29.46 14.17 12.84
CA SER A 152 30.64 14.96 13.22
C SER A 152 31.11 14.75 14.67
N ARG A 153 30.44 13.92 15.48
CA ARG A 153 30.79 13.63 16.89
C ARG A 153 31.32 12.21 17.13
N LYS A 154 31.78 11.50 16.10
CA LYS A 154 32.59 10.29 16.33
C LYS A 154 34.01 10.71 16.75
N PRO A 155 34.46 10.39 17.99
CA PRO A 155 35.86 10.59 18.34
C PRO A 155 36.73 9.62 17.54
N SER A 156 37.86 10.13 17.05
CA SER A 156 39.02 9.30 16.66
C SER A 156 39.66 8.68 17.91
#